data_AF-A0A816H718-F1
#
_entry.id   AF-A0A816H718-F1
#
_cell.length_a   1.000
_cell.length_b   1.000
_cell.length_c   1.000
_cell.angle_alpha   90.00
_cell.angle_beta   90.00
_cell.angle_gamma   90.00
#
_symmetry.space_group_name_H-M   'P 1'
#
loop_
_entity.id
_entity.type
_entity.pdbx_description
1 polymer ?
#
loop_
_entity_poly.entity_id
_entity_poly.type
_entity_poly.pdbx_seq_one_letter_code
_entity_poly.pdbx_strand_id
1 'polypeptide(L)'
;MATNNTDDNNLETFSLLWLDAAIHTNTENQEAQKQLRACINHVIPFEDPNRCQRYIQTTSSQDRLVLIVSGRLGREVVPLIHQIRQLSSVYVYCMDEEGNKKWAKDFKKVKAVVVNLNDLIFQIKTD
;
A
#
# COMPACT_ATOMS: atom_id res chain seq x y z
N MET A 1 -38.87 -3.02 -17.40
CA MET A 1 -38.64 -3.60 -16.06
C MET A 1 -37.14 -3.78 -15.92
N ALA A 2 -36.50 -2.90 -15.14
CA ALA A 2 -35.07 -2.96 -14.90
C ALA A 2 -34.80 -4.08 -13.90
N THR A 3 -34.02 -5.08 -14.30
CA THR A 3 -33.48 -6.09 -13.39
C THR A 3 -32.20 -5.54 -12.78
N ASN A 4 -32.18 -5.56 -11.45
CA ASN A 4 -31.20 -4.91 -10.59
C ASN A 4 -29.75 -5.19 -10.97
N ASN A 5 -29.01 -4.09 -10.89
CA ASN A 5 -27.60 -3.90 -11.11
C ASN A 5 -26.76 -4.90 -10.30
N THR A 6 -25.76 -5.44 -10.98
CA THR A 6 -24.69 -6.29 -10.48
C THR A 6 -24.17 -5.82 -9.13
N ASP A 7 -24.06 -6.76 -8.19
CA ASP A 7 -23.20 -6.67 -7.01
C ASP A 7 -21.73 -6.73 -7.48
N ASP A 8 -21.32 -5.77 -8.31
CA ASP A 8 -19.93 -5.41 -8.48
C ASP A 8 -19.53 -4.78 -7.16
N ASN A 9 -18.96 -5.60 -6.27
CA ASN A 9 -18.27 -5.11 -5.07
C ASN A 9 -17.35 -3.97 -5.51
N ASN A 10 -17.78 -2.75 -5.21
CA ASN A 10 -17.18 -1.47 -5.51
C ASN A 10 -15.79 -1.37 -4.84
N LEU A 11 -14.83 -2.15 -5.32
CA LEU A 11 -13.43 -1.79 -5.18
C LEU A 11 -13.28 -0.52 -6.01
N GLU A 12 -13.39 0.64 -5.36
CA GLU A 12 -12.87 1.88 -5.92
C GLU A 12 -11.55 1.56 -6.63
N THR A 13 -11.40 1.95 -7.90
CA THR A 13 -10.24 1.60 -8.71
C THR A 13 -9.02 2.36 -8.17
N PHE A 14 -8.38 1.82 -7.13
CA PHE A 14 -7.17 2.39 -6.54
C PHE A 14 -5.93 1.73 -7.12
N SER A 15 -4.84 2.50 -7.16
CA SER A 15 -3.52 1.95 -7.45
C SER A 15 -2.82 1.59 -6.15
N LEU A 16 -2.39 0.33 -6.06
CA LEU A 16 -1.60 -0.19 -4.95
C LEU A 16 -0.12 -0.05 -5.28
N LEU A 17 0.56 0.86 -4.61
CA LEU A 17 1.99 1.05 -4.71
C LEU A 17 2.67 0.15 -3.68
N TRP A 18 3.76 -0.54 -4.05
CA TRP A 18 4.56 -1.31 -3.11
C TRP A 18 6.02 -0.84 -3.15
N LEU A 19 6.46 -0.16 -2.10
CA LEU A 19 7.84 0.28 -1.92
C LEU A 19 8.64 -0.67 -1.02
N ASP A 20 9.52 -1.47 -1.62
CA ASP A 20 10.44 -2.36 -0.91
C ASP A 20 11.76 -2.52 -1.68
N ALA A 21 12.89 -2.41 -0.99
CA ALA A 21 14.22 -2.51 -1.61
C ALA A 21 14.54 -3.92 -2.14
N ALA A 22 13.85 -4.94 -1.65
CA ALA A 22 13.98 -6.33 -2.06
C ALA A 22 12.71 -6.83 -2.76
N ILE A 23 11.92 -5.94 -3.37
CA ILE A 23 10.64 -6.29 -4.00
C ILE A 23 10.80 -7.36 -5.09
N HIS A 24 11.93 -7.38 -5.81
CA HIS A 24 12.22 -8.35 -6.87
C HIS A 24 13.11 -9.52 -6.44
N THR A 25 13.78 -9.43 -5.29
CA THR A 25 14.81 -10.40 -4.88
C THR A 25 14.37 -11.30 -3.72
N ASN A 26 13.37 -10.89 -2.95
CA ASN A 26 12.85 -11.68 -1.82
C ASN A 26 11.67 -12.56 -2.26
N THR A 27 11.77 -13.87 -2.00
CA THR A 27 10.75 -14.86 -2.38
C THR A 27 9.39 -14.62 -1.72
N GLU A 28 9.36 -14.16 -0.46
CA GLU A 28 8.11 -13.82 0.24
C GLU A 28 7.44 -12.61 -0.40
N ASN A 29 8.22 -11.59 -0.78
CA ASN A 29 7.71 -10.42 -1.52
C ASN A 29 7.16 -10.81 -2.91
N GLN A 30 7.78 -11.77 -3.59
CA GLN A 30 7.31 -12.28 -4.88
C GLN A 30 5.97 -13.02 -4.74
N GLU A 31 5.87 -13.93 -3.76
CA GLU A 31 4.64 -14.67 -3.49
C GLU A 31 3.50 -13.72 -3.06
N ALA A 32 3.82 -12.75 -2.22
CA ALA A 32 2.88 -11.73 -1.80
C ALA A 32 2.39 -10.84 -2.95
N GLN A 33 3.28 -10.40 -3.84
CA GLN A 33 2.89 -9.66 -5.05
C GLN A 33 1.96 -10.48 -5.93
N LYS A 34 2.22 -11.78 -6.08
CA LYS A 34 1.37 -12.69 -6.87
C LYS A 34 -0.03 -12.77 -6.27
N GLN A 35 -0.15 -12.92 -4.96
CA GLN A 35 -1.45 -12.97 -4.28
C GLN A 35 -2.19 -11.62 -4.31
N LEU A 36 -1.49 -10.50 -4.14
CA LEU A 36 -2.10 -9.17 -4.28
C LEU A 36 -2.62 -8.95 -5.70
N ARG A 37 -1.82 -9.28 -6.73
CA ARG A 37 -2.24 -9.16 -8.14
C ARG A 37 -3.42 -10.05 -8.50
N ALA A 38 -3.65 -11.14 -7.78
CA ALA A 38 -4.82 -11.99 -7.97
C ALA A 38 -6.12 -11.35 -7.47
N CYS A 39 -6.04 -10.33 -6.61
CA CYS A 39 -7.21 -9.67 -6.01
C CYS A 39 -7.29 -8.16 -6.31
N ILE A 40 -6.20 -7.54 -6.78
CA ILE A 40 -6.06 -6.10 -6.98
C ILE A 40 -5.45 -5.88 -8.37
N ASN A 41 -6.19 -5.21 -9.25
CA ASN A 41 -5.80 -5.05 -10.67
C ASN A 41 -4.52 -4.23 -10.87
N HIS A 42 -4.27 -3.20 -10.04
CA HIS A 42 -3.19 -2.24 -10.26
C HIS A 42 -2.17 -2.28 -9.11
N VAL A 43 -1.21 -3.21 -9.17
CA VAL A 43 -0.08 -3.28 -8.23
C VAL A 43 1.21 -2.78 -8.90
N ILE A 44 1.75 -1.67 -8.41
CA ILE A 44 2.92 -0.97 -8.95
C ILE A 44 4.09 -1.08 -7.97
N PRO A 45 5.11 -1.92 -8.25
CA PRO A 45 6.27 -2.07 -7.38
C PRO A 45 7.27 -0.92 -7.57
N PHE A 46 7.96 -0.56 -6.49
CA PHE A 46 9.06 0.40 -6.44
C PHE A 46 10.17 -0.12 -5.54
N GLU A 47 11.42 -0.06 -6.01
CA GLU A 47 12.61 -0.29 -5.20
C GLU A 47 13.20 1.02 -4.66
N ASP A 48 13.05 2.09 -5.45
CA ASP A 48 13.61 3.40 -5.14
C ASP A 48 12.56 4.31 -4.46
N PRO A 49 12.84 4.82 -3.25
CA PRO A 49 11.90 5.68 -2.53
C PRO A 49 11.64 7.01 -3.26
N ASN A 50 12.63 7.56 -3.97
CA ASN A 50 12.47 8.83 -4.68
C ASN A 50 11.52 8.69 -5.88
N ARG A 51 11.59 7.59 -6.62
CA ARG A 51 10.66 7.25 -7.70
C ARG A 51 9.25 7.05 -7.17
N CYS A 52 9.10 6.32 -6.06
CA CYS A 52 7.79 6.12 -5.42
C CYS A 52 7.18 7.47 -4.98
N GLN A 53 7.95 8.29 -4.27
CA GLN A 53 7.53 9.62 -3.85
C GLN A 53 7.14 10.50 -5.05
N ARG A 54 7.98 10.55 -6.09
CA ARG A 54 7.71 11.36 -7.29
C ARG A 54 6.43 10.90 -7.97
N TYR A 55 6.22 9.59 -8.09
CA TYR A 55 4.99 9.03 -8.65
C TYR A 55 3.77 9.57 -7.89
N ILE A 56 3.72 9.38 -6.56
CA ILE A 56 2.64 9.86 -5.69
C ILE A 56 2.38 11.36 -5.84
N GLN A 57 3.44 12.16 -5.94
CA GLN A 57 3.34 13.62 -6.09
C GLN A 57 2.83 14.07 -7.46
N THR A 58 3.12 13.30 -8.51
CA THR A 58 2.73 13.62 -9.90
C THR A 58 1.41 12.99 -10.32
N THR A 59 0.91 12.01 -9.56
CA THR A 59 -0.39 11.38 -9.80
C THR A 59 -1.54 12.38 -9.68
N SER A 60 -2.52 12.28 -10.58
CA SER A 60 -3.67 13.17 -10.62
C SER A 60 -4.42 13.17 -9.29
N SER A 61 -4.97 14.32 -8.90
CA SER A 61 -5.72 14.47 -7.65
C SER A 61 -7.02 13.66 -7.58
N GLN A 62 -7.44 13.06 -8.69
CA GLN A 62 -8.63 12.21 -8.80
C GLN A 62 -8.32 10.73 -8.53
N ASP A 63 -7.06 10.32 -8.58
CA ASP A 63 -6.66 8.94 -8.33
C ASP A 63 -6.54 8.66 -6.83
N ARG A 64 -7.01 7.49 -6.40
CA ARG A 64 -6.80 6.96 -5.05
C ARG A 64 -5.56 6.07 -5.04
N LEU A 65 -4.62 6.39 -4.15
CA LEU A 65 -3.38 5.64 -3.95
C LEU A 65 -3.37 4.96 -2.59
N VAL A 66 -2.99 3.69 -2.59
CA VAL A 66 -2.70 2.90 -1.39
C VAL A 66 -1.23 2.51 -1.45
N LEU A 67 -0.49 2.66 -0.34
CA LEU A 67 0.94 2.36 -0.28
C LEU A 67 1.22 1.21 0.70
N ILE A 68 1.90 0.18 0.23
CA ILE A 68 2.61 -0.80 1.05
C ILE A 68 4.07 -0.38 1.11
N VAL A 69 4.66 -0.35 2.31
CA VAL A 69 6.06 0.03 2.47
C VAL A 69 6.77 -0.83 3.52
N SER A 70 8.04 -1.13 3.30
CA SER A 70 8.89 -1.74 4.34
C SER A 70 9.08 -0.79 5.54
N GLY A 71 9.35 -1.32 6.73
CA GLY A 71 9.53 -0.51 7.93
C GLY A 71 10.59 0.59 7.80
N ARG A 72 11.76 0.22 7.24
CA ARG A 72 12.86 1.16 7.02
C ARG A 72 12.49 2.27 6.03
N LEU A 73 12.04 1.91 4.83
CA LEU A 73 11.69 2.90 3.80
C LEU A 73 10.46 3.71 4.20
N GLY A 74 9.55 3.13 4.98
CA GLY A 74 8.34 3.79 5.48
C GLY A 74 8.69 4.95 6.39
N ARG A 75 9.66 4.75 7.29
CA ARG A 75 10.15 5.81 8.18
C ARG A 75 10.76 6.99 7.41
N GLU A 76 11.35 6.73 6.24
CA GLU A 76 11.96 7.76 5.40
C GLU A 76 10.92 8.48 4.52
N VAL A 77 10.00 7.73 3.90
CA VAL A 77 9.10 8.27 2.87
C VAL A 77 7.78 8.80 3.44
N VAL A 78 7.16 8.12 4.41
CA VAL A 78 5.84 8.49 4.95
C VAL A 78 5.79 9.94 5.46
N PRO A 79 6.80 10.46 6.21
CA PRO A 79 6.81 11.85 6.63
C PRO A 79 6.81 12.87 5.48
N LEU A 80 7.23 12.48 4.28
CA LEU A 80 7.29 13.36 3.10
C LEU A 80 5.98 13.36 2.31
N ILE A 81 5.21 12.27 2.36
CA ILE A 81 4.01 12.05 1.53
C ILE A 81 2.70 12.04 2.31
N HIS A 82 2.73 11.98 3.65
CA HIS A 82 1.50 11.82 4.43
C HIS A 82 0.47 12.96 4.25
N GLN A 83 0.90 14.15 3.86
CA GLN A 83 0.00 15.28 3.58
C GLN A 83 -0.68 15.19 2.20
N ILE A 84 -0.20 14.33 1.29
CA ILE A 84 -0.69 14.25 -0.10
C ILE A 84 -2.07 13.61 -0.11
N ARG A 85 -3.09 14.33 -0.57
CA ARG A 85 -4.50 13.92 -0.50
C ARG A 85 -4.78 12.58 -1.21
N GLN A 86 -4.13 12.33 -2.33
CA GLN A 86 -4.26 11.12 -3.16
C GLN A 86 -3.87 9.86 -2.40
N LEU A 87 -2.91 9.97 -1.47
CA LEU A 87 -2.52 8.88 -0.60
C LEU A 87 -3.58 8.70 0.48
N SER A 88 -4.42 7.68 0.31
CA SER A 88 -5.51 7.37 1.23
C SER A 88 -5.01 6.60 2.45
N SER A 89 -4.26 5.53 2.18
CA SER A 89 -3.91 4.52 3.18
C SER A 89 -2.47 4.05 2.97
N VAL A 90 -1.78 3.82 4.09
CA VAL A 90 -0.42 3.28 4.15
C VAL A 90 -0.41 2.05 5.04
N TYR A 91 0.21 0.98 4.56
CA TYR A 91 0.42 -0.27 5.28
C TYR A 91 1.92 -0.52 5.39
N VAL A 92 2.41 -0.72 6.61
CA VAL A 92 3.81 -1.05 6.84
C VAL A 92 3.94 -2.57 6.90
N TYR A 93 4.56 -3.18 5.89
CA TYR A 93 4.82 -4.62 5.86
C TYR A 93 6.27 -4.89 6.24
N CYS A 94 6.52 -5.45 7.42
CA CYS A 94 7.86 -5.66 7.94
C CYS A 94 7.91 -6.73 9.03
N MET A 95 9.05 -7.42 9.16
CA MET A 95 9.28 -8.39 10.24
C MET A 95 9.41 -7.73 11.63
N ASP A 96 9.86 -6.48 11.71
CA ASP A 96 10.01 -5.75 12.97
C ASP A 96 8.76 -4.90 13.26
N GLU A 97 7.81 -5.44 14.01
CA GLU A 97 6.54 -4.75 14.27
C GLU A 97 6.67 -3.64 15.32
N GLU A 98 7.38 -3.91 16.41
CA GLU A 98 7.43 -3.04 17.60
C GLU A 98 8.14 -1.70 17.33
N GLY A 99 9.24 -1.72 16.57
CA GLY A 99 9.95 -0.51 16.18
C GLY A 99 9.11 0.36 15.25
N ASN A 100 8.34 -0.27 14.37
CA ASN A 100 7.56 0.43 13.36
C ASN A 100 6.24 1.00 13.91
N LYS A 101 5.58 0.31 14.85
CA LYS A 101 4.38 0.83 15.54
C LYS A 101 4.63 2.16 16.24
N LYS A 102 5.86 2.39 16.75
CA LYS A 102 6.21 3.62 17.48
C LYS A 102 6.17 4.88 16.62
N TRP A 103 6.61 4.82 15.36
CA TRP A 103 6.55 5.99 14.47
C TRP A 103 5.27 6.01 13.63
N ALA A 104 4.72 4.83 13.31
CA ALA A 104 3.50 4.72 12.51
C ALA A 104 2.31 5.46 13.14
N LYS A 105 2.18 5.42 14.48
CA LYS A 105 1.10 6.07 15.23
C LYS A 105 1.03 7.59 15.03
N ASP A 106 2.15 8.23 14.66
CA ASP A 106 2.20 9.67 14.41
C ASP A 106 1.56 10.06 13.07
N PHE A 107 1.27 9.08 12.21
CA PHE A 107 0.72 9.30 10.87
C PHE A 107 -0.66 8.65 10.72
N LYS A 108 -1.72 9.46 10.71
CA LYS A 108 -3.13 8.99 10.59
C LYS A 108 -3.43 8.11 9.37
N LYS A 109 -2.63 8.23 8.31
CA LYS A 109 -2.77 7.43 7.08
C LYS A 109 -2.15 6.05 7.20
N VAL A 110 -1.28 5.82 8.18
CA VAL A 110 -0.76 4.49 8.45
C VAL A 110 -1.85 3.71 9.16
N LYS A 111 -2.48 2.78 8.44
CA LYS A 111 -3.63 1.99 8.91
C LYS A 111 -3.18 0.81 9.75
N ALA A 112 -2.11 0.14 9.33
CA ALA A 112 -1.59 -1.02 10.04
C ALA A 112 -0.08 -1.19 9.82
N VAL A 113 0.55 -1.80 10.82
CA VAL A 113 1.89 -2.41 10.73
C VAL A 113 1.67 -3.91 10.82
N VAL A 114 2.03 -4.64 9.78
CA VAL A 114 1.72 -6.07 9.62
C VAL A 114 2.98 -6.86 9.29
N VAL A 115 3.08 -8.04 9.88
CA VAL A 115 4.18 -8.99 9.65
C VAL A 115 3.77 -10.08 8.66
N ASN A 116 2.47 -10.41 8.62
CA ASN A 116 1.93 -11.53 7.86
C ASN A 116 1.22 -11.05 6.59
N LEU A 117 1.47 -11.74 5.47
CA LEU A 117 0.84 -11.47 4.18
C LEU A 117 -0.70 -11.55 4.23
N ASN A 118 -1.24 -12.57 4.89
CA ASN A 118 -2.70 -12.72 4.99
C ASN A 118 -3.36 -11.54 5.71
N ASP A 119 -2.69 -11.02 6.74
CA ASP A 119 -3.16 -9.83 7.45
C ASP A 119 -3.09 -8.60 6.55
N LEU A 120 -1.98 -8.41 5.83
CA LEU A 120 -1.84 -7.33 4.84
C LEU A 120 -2.97 -7.36 3.80
N ILE A 121 -3.24 -8.52 3.20
CA ILE A 121 -4.30 -8.68 2.20
C ILE A 121 -5.68 -8.40 2.82
N PHE A 122 -5.94 -8.90 4.03
CA PHE A 122 -7.19 -8.66 4.73
C PHE A 122 -7.41 -7.18 5.04
N GLN A 123 -6.38 -6.49 5.53
CA GLN A 123 -6.43 -5.05 5.86
C GLN A 123 -6.65 -4.18 4.60
N ILE A 124 -6.06 -4.55 3.46
CA ILE A 124 -6.26 -3.82 2.20
C ILE A 124 -7.66 -4.05 1.63
N LYS A 125 -8.21 -5.27 1.76
CA LYS A 125 -9.55 -5.61 1.25
C LYS A 125 -10.70 -5.01 2.07
N THR A 126 -10.43 -4.57 3.30
CA THR A 126 -11.45 -4.08 4.25
C THR A 126 -11.42 -2.55 4.45
N ASP A 127 -10.49 -1.84 3.80
CA ASP A 127 -10.39 -0.37 3.74
C ASP A 127 -11.22 0.24 2.61
#